data_AF-A0A8S9WV02-F1
#
_entry.id   AF-A0A8S9WV02-F1
#
_cell.length_a   1.000
_cell.length_b   1.000
_cell.length_c   1.000
_cell.angle_alpha   90.00
_cell.angle_beta   90.00
_cell.angle_gamma   90.00
#
_symmetry.space_group_name_H-M   'P 1'
#
loop_
_entity.id
_entity.type
_entity.pdbx_description
1 polymer ?
#
loop_
_entity_poly.entity_id
_entity_poly.type
_entity_poly.pdbx_seq_one_letter_code
_entity_poly.pdbx_strand_id
1 'polypeptide(L)'
;MPRRTRAEEKLEERLAPVEAAISAFRSQIEKLTQAVVTATTSRQTIPSSPVVPRNHRSPTSEDIPTSTRFEEPTFSRVDERRSVKLSGLPKPEKLEESYSFAQFNDWKRRYVNYLIAEGALRVPTEQTNAILFSFLSQEICDVLTLVLNIPYGSDYDGVLDELDEYYRKKENGRIRRSQFTKRKQEEGESFKSFYREKTKLYQISDPCSHCYERCLIDNIIESLRDEREVQGSS
;
A
#
# COMPACT_ATOMS: atom_id res chain seq x y z
N MET A 1 -33.27 36.35 -24.94
CA MET A 1 -32.16 36.16 -23.97
C MET A 1 -32.79 35.97 -22.60
N PRO A 2 -32.79 34.76 -22.02
CA PRO A 2 -33.34 34.56 -20.68
C PRO A 2 -32.48 35.33 -19.67
N ARG A 3 -33.12 36.06 -18.75
CA ARG A 3 -32.45 36.76 -17.65
C ARG A 3 -31.93 35.70 -16.68
N ARG A 4 -30.60 35.68 -16.48
CA ARG A 4 -29.95 34.86 -15.46
C ARG A 4 -30.51 35.23 -14.09
N THR A 5 -30.67 34.22 -13.25
CA THR A 5 -31.15 34.43 -11.89
C THR A 5 -30.00 34.89 -11.00
N ARG A 6 -30.31 35.70 -9.97
CA ARG A 6 -29.33 36.16 -8.98
C ARG A 6 -28.59 35.01 -8.28
N ALA A 7 -29.16 33.82 -8.26
CA ALA A 7 -28.54 32.61 -7.72
C ALA A 7 -27.47 32.04 -8.66
N GLU A 8 -27.69 32.09 -9.99
CA GLU A 8 -26.71 31.66 -11.00
C GLU A 8 -25.50 32.59 -11.04
N GLU A 9 -25.72 33.91 -10.97
CA GLU A 9 -24.61 34.89 -10.91
C GLU A 9 -23.74 34.70 -9.66
N LYS A 10 -24.37 34.45 -8.50
CA LYS A 10 -23.65 34.20 -7.24
C LYS A 10 -22.91 32.86 -7.23
N LEU A 11 -23.35 31.88 -8.02
CA LEU A 11 -22.67 30.60 -8.18
C LEU A 11 -21.46 30.75 -9.12
N GLU A 12 -21.61 31.49 -10.22
CA GLU A 12 -20.55 31.79 -11.19
C GLU A 12 -19.42 32.60 -10.53
N GLU A 13 -19.76 33.58 -9.69
CA GLU A 13 -18.79 34.36 -8.88
C GLU A 13 -17.99 33.46 -7.92
N ARG A 14 -18.59 32.39 -7.40
CA ARG A 14 -17.92 31.43 -6.50
C ARG A 14 -17.10 30.39 -7.26
N LEU A 15 -17.48 30.08 -8.50
CA LEU A 15 -16.78 29.12 -9.36
C LEU A 15 -15.57 29.75 -10.07
N ALA A 16 -15.62 31.03 -10.43
CA ALA A 16 -14.53 31.75 -11.09
C ALA A 16 -13.15 31.60 -10.40
N PRO A 17 -12.99 31.77 -9.07
CA PRO A 17 -11.69 31.58 -8.41
C PRO A 17 -11.25 30.11 -8.41
N VAL A 18 -12.19 29.16 -8.40
CA VAL A 18 -11.90 27.72 -8.44
C VAL A 18 -11.41 27.32 -9.83
N GLU A 19 -12.05 27.80 -10.89
CA GLU A 19 -11.63 27.59 -12.28
C GLU A 19 -10.28 28.22 -12.59
N ALA A 20 -10.02 29.42 -12.04
CA ALA A 20 -8.71 30.06 -12.11
C ALA A 20 -7.62 29.24 -11.40
N ALA A 21 -7.92 28.69 -10.22
CA ALA A 21 -6.99 27.84 -9.49
C ALA A 21 -6.69 26.53 -10.22
N ILE A 22 -7.71 25.87 -10.80
CA ILE A 22 -7.54 24.66 -11.62
C ILE A 22 -6.68 24.96 -12.85
N SER A 23 -6.91 26.10 -13.51
CA SER A 23 -6.13 26.50 -14.69
C SER A 23 -4.67 26.80 -14.34
N ALA A 24 -4.42 27.49 -13.21
CA ALA A 24 -3.08 27.76 -12.73
C ALA A 24 -2.32 26.46 -12.39
N PHE A 25 -2.99 25.52 -11.74
CA PHE A 25 -2.41 24.23 -11.38
C PHE A 25 -2.06 23.40 -12.63
N ARG A 26 -2.95 23.35 -13.63
CA ARG A 26 -2.68 22.69 -14.93
C ARG A 26 -1.44 23.27 -15.62
N SER A 27 -1.29 24.60 -15.65
CA SER A 27 -0.11 25.25 -16.21
C SER A 27 1.17 24.90 -15.44
N GLN A 28 1.09 24.75 -14.12
CA GLN A 28 2.23 24.37 -13.30
C GLN A 28 2.69 22.92 -13.55
N ILE A 29 1.74 22.00 -13.75
CA ILE A 29 2.02 20.62 -14.14
C ILE A 29 2.73 20.60 -15.51
N GLU A 30 2.22 21.33 -16.50
CA GLU A 30 2.81 21.36 -17.84
C GLU A 30 4.26 21.86 -17.83
N LYS A 31 4.56 22.89 -17.02
CA LYS A 31 5.93 23.39 -16.82
C LYS A 31 6.85 22.34 -16.20
N LEU A 32 6.36 21.59 -15.21
CA LEU A 32 7.13 20.51 -14.57
C LEU A 32 7.38 19.36 -15.54
N THR A 33 6.37 18.95 -16.31
CA THR A 33 6.51 17.92 -17.34
C THR A 33 7.56 18.31 -18.38
N GLN A 34 7.52 19.56 -18.87
CA GLN A 34 8.52 20.04 -19.83
C GLN A 34 9.93 20.08 -19.23
N ALA A 35 10.07 20.47 -17.95
CA ALA A 35 11.37 20.47 -17.25
C ALA A 35 11.95 19.07 -17.07
N VAL A 36 11.12 18.06 -16.84
CA VAL A 36 11.56 16.65 -16.75
C VAL A 36 12.01 16.13 -18.12
N VAL A 37 11.28 16.46 -19.19
CA VAL A 37 11.65 16.08 -20.57
C VAL A 37 12.99 16.72 -20.99
N THR A 38 13.22 17.99 -20.65
CA THR A 38 14.50 18.65 -20.96
C THR A 38 15.66 18.09 -20.13
N ALA A 39 15.43 17.79 -18.85
CA ALA A 39 16.45 17.20 -17.97
C ALA A 39 16.84 15.76 -18.37
N THR A 40 15.90 14.99 -18.92
CA THR A 40 16.15 13.60 -19.38
C THR A 40 16.84 13.55 -20.74
N THR A 41 16.51 14.48 -21.64
CA THR A 41 17.17 14.58 -22.96
C THR A 41 18.64 14.98 -22.85
N SER A 42 19.00 15.80 -21.85
CA SER A 42 20.39 16.22 -21.64
C SER A 42 21.33 15.13 -21.08
N ARG A 43 20.81 13.97 -20.64
CA ARG A 43 21.63 12.88 -20.03
C ARG A 43 21.97 11.73 -20.99
N GLN A 44 21.51 11.75 -22.24
CA GLN A 44 21.83 10.73 -23.27
C GLN A 44 22.94 11.18 -24.23
N THR A 45 24.12 11.52 -23.70
CA THR A 45 25.36 11.55 -24.49
C THR A 45 26.38 10.62 -23.83
N ILE A 46 26.26 9.32 -24.13
CA ILE A 46 27.27 8.32 -23.79
C ILE A 46 28.33 8.34 -24.90
N PRO A 47 29.62 8.60 -24.61
CA PRO A 47 30.68 8.40 -25.60
C PRO A 47 30.97 6.90 -25.73
N SER A 48 30.89 6.40 -26.95
CA SER A 48 31.26 5.03 -27.33
C SER A 48 32.73 4.76 -27.01
N SER A 49 33.01 3.70 -26.25
CA SER A 49 34.36 3.12 -26.11
C SER A 49 34.47 1.80 -26.87
N PRO A 50 35.68 1.44 -27.35
CA PRO A 50 35.85 0.56 -28.50
C PRO A 50 35.87 -0.93 -28.15
N VAL A 51 35.48 -1.70 -29.17
CA VAL A 51 35.45 -3.16 -29.27
C VAL A 51 36.87 -3.74 -29.17
N VAL A 52 37.06 -4.72 -28.27
CA VAL A 52 38.27 -5.58 -28.22
C VAL A 52 37.91 -6.96 -28.79
N PRO A 53 38.65 -7.53 -29.77
CA PRO A 53 38.32 -8.81 -30.37
C PRO A 53 38.67 -10.03 -29.50
N ARG A 54 37.78 -11.02 -29.53
CA ARG A 54 37.83 -12.31 -28.85
C ARG A 54 38.64 -13.31 -29.68
N ASN A 55 39.80 -13.75 -29.18
CA ASN A 55 40.56 -14.84 -29.78
C ASN A 55 40.27 -16.18 -29.08
N HIS A 56 39.88 -17.16 -29.89
CA HIS A 56 39.73 -18.57 -29.55
C HIS A 56 41.09 -19.23 -29.32
N ARG A 57 41.22 -20.05 -28.27
CA ARG A 57 42.04 -21.28 -28.32
C ARG A 57 41.74 -22.21 -27.13
N SER A 58 41.25 -23.42 -27.43
CA SER A 58 41.29 -24.60 -26.54
C SER A 58 42.62 -25.35 -26.69
N PRO A 59 43.01 -26.14 -25.68
CA PRO A 59 43.30 -27.57 -25.90
C PRO A 59 42.58 -28.47 -24.85
N THR A 60 41.90 -29.57 -25.21
CA THR A 60 42.34 -31.01 -25.21
C THR A 60 43.26 -31.36 -24.03
N SER A 61 43.18 -32.48 -23.31
CA SER A 61 42.34 -33.70 -23.12
C SER A 61 43.08 -34.51 -22.02
N GLU A 62 42.47 -35.61 -21.52
CA GLU A 62 43.06 -36.69 -20.66
C GLU A 62 42.95 -36.44 -19.13
N ASP A 63 42.44 -37.34 -18.26
CA ASP A 63 42.01 -38.74 -18.32
C ASP A 63 41.07 -39.13 -17.13
N ILE A 64 40.00 -39.92 -17.40
CA ILE A 64 39.48 -41.19 -16.78
C ILE A 64 39.34 -41.31 -15.22
N PRO A 65 38.38 -42.07 -14.57
CA PRO A 65 37.44 -43.11 -15.07
C PRO A 65 35.95 -43.06 -14.62
N THR A 66 35.14 -43.77 -15.41
CA THR A 66 34.01 -44.68 -15.11
C THR A 66 33.42 -44.74 -13.68
N SER A 67 32.08 -44.63 -13.64
CA SER A 67 31.13 -45.31 -12.72
C SER A 67 30.33 -44.38 -11.81
N THR A 68 29.17 -43.95 -12.27
CA THR A 68 27.90 -44.39 -11.67
C THR A 68 26.74 -44.02 -12.58
N ARG A 69 25.99 -45.04 -12.98
CA ARG A 69 24.65 -44.93 -13.57
C ARG A 69 23.73 -44.35 -12.49
N PHE A 70 23.56 -43.04 -12.49
CA PHE A 70 22.41 -42.39 -11.86
C PHE A 70 21.34 -42.29 -12.94
N GLU A 71 20.29 -43.10 -12.82
CA GLU A 71 19.08 -42.86 -13.59
C GLU A 71 18.55 -41.48 -13.17
N GLU A 72 18.41 -40.58 -14.15
CA GLU A 72 17.70 -39.33 -13.95
C GLU A 72 16.27 -39.68 -13.51
N PRO A 73 15.80 -39.23 -12.33
CA PRO A 73 14.39 -39.26 -12.07
C PRO A 73 13.78 -38.29 -13.06
N THR A 74 13.08 -38.84 -14.05
CA THR A 74 12.21 -38.11 -14.97
C THR A 74 11.22 -37.35 -14.09
N PHE A 75 11.51 -36.09 -13.79
CA PHE A 75 10.64 -35.21 -13.02
C PHE A 75 9.50 -34.73 -13.93
N SER A 76 8.77 -35.67 -14.51
CA SER A 76 7.44 -35.46 -15.08
C SER A 76 6.42 -35.69 -13.98
N ARG A 77 6.47 -34.83 -12.96
CA ARG A 77 5.31 -34.55 -12.12
C ARG A 77 4.92 -33.11 -12.39
N VAL A 78 3.97 -32.94 -13.30
CA VAL A 78 3.06 -31.80 -13.26
C VAL A 78 2.53 -31.80 -11.82
N ASP A 79 3.00 -30.84 -11.02
CA ASP A 79 2.64 -30.69 -9.62
C ASP A 79 1.19 -30.20 -9.57
N GLU A 80 0.24 -31.08 -9.90
CA GLU A 80 -1.16 -30.96 -9.52
C GLU A 80 -1.23 -31.13 -8.00
N ARG A 81 -0.69 -30.16 -7.26
CA ARG A 81 -1.09 -29.94 -5.88
C ARG A 81 -2.54 -29.52 -5.93
N ARG A 82 -3.42 -30.52 -5.89
CA ARG A 82 -4.85 -30.42 -5.65
C ARG A 82 -5.04 -29.32 -4.62
N SER A 83 -5.60 -28.19 -5.06
CA SER A 83 -5.88 -27.05 -4.19
C SER A 83 -6.82 -27.57 -3.10
N VAL A 84 -6.28 -27.78 -1.91
CA VAL A 84 -7.09 -28.11 -0.74
C VAL A 84 -7.89 -26.85 -0.49
N LYS A 85 -9.17 -26.84 -0.90
CA LYS A 85 -10.09 -25.75 -0.55
C LYS A 85 -10.12 -25.69 0.97
N LEU A 86 -9.43 -24.71 1.56
CA LEU A 86 -9.57 -24.34 2.96
C LEU A 86 -10.93 -23.66 3.12
N SER A 87 -12.01 -24.42 2.94
CA SER A 87 -13.38 -23.97 3.10
C SER A 87 -13.63 -23.67 4.58
N GLY A 88 -13.37 -22.43 4.99
CA GLY A 88 -13.55 -22.02 6.37
C GLY A 88 -13.04 -20.62 6.71
N LEU A 89 -12.24 -19.97 5.87
CA LEU A 89 -11.93 -18.55 6.11
C LEU A 89 -13.17 -17.68 5.83
N PRO A 90 -13.54 -16.78 6.77
CA PRO A 90 -14.63 -15.86 6.54
C PRO A 90 -14.27 -14.97 5.35
N LYS A 91 -15.17 -14.93 4.37
CA LYS A 91 -15.06 -14.03 3.22
C LYS A 91 -14.95 -12.59 3.73
N PRO A 92 -13.96 -11.79 3.29
CA PRO A 92 -13.87 -10.39 3.66
C PRO A 92 -15.15 -9.62 3.31
N GLU A 93 -15.48 -8.63 4.12
CA GLU A 93 -16.52 -7.66 3.79
C GLU A 93 -16.08 -6.75 2.63
N LYS A 94 -17.02 -6.01 2.06
CA LYS A 94 -16.67 -4.99 1.08
C LYS A 94 -15.88 -3.86 1.74
N LEU A 95 -14.85 -3.39 1.06
CA LEU A 95 -14.10 -2.22 1.46
C LEU A 95 -14.96 -0.97 1.20
N GLU A 96 -15.25 -0.24 2.26
CA GLU A 96 -16.05 0.97 2.20
C GLU A 96 -15.17 2.22 2.23
N GLU A 97 -15.59 3.26 1.50
CA GLU A 97 -14.91 4.56 1.51
C GLU A 97 -14.74 5.10 2.92
N SER A 98 -15.78 4.96 3.76
CA SER A 98 -15.85 5.51 5.12
C SER A 98 -14.83 4.94 6.12
N TYR A 99 -14.09 3.89 5.76
CA TYR A 99 -13.12 3.27 6.66
C TYR A 99 -11.98 4.24 7.04
N SER A 100 -11.53 4.14 8.29
CA SER A 100 -10.26 4.74 8.74
C SER A 100 -9.06 3.98 8.17
N PHE A 101 -7.86 4.57 8.24
CA PHE A 101 -6.65 3.89 7.76
C PHE A 101 -6.35 2.60 8.53
N ALA A 102 -6.70 2.55 9.82
CA ALA A 102 -6.59 1.33 10.62
C ALA A 102 -7.55 0.23 10.14
N GLN A 103 -8.81 0.58 9.86
CA GLN A 103 -9.81 -0.36 9.35
C GLN A 103 -9.44 -0.87 7.95
N PHE A 104 -8.90 -0.01 7.08
CA PHE A 104 -8.36 -0.42 5.80
C PHE A 104 -7.20 -1.43 5.96
N ASN A 105 -6.25 -1.18 6.86
CA ASN A 105 -5.14 -2.12 7.09
C ASN A 105 -5.61 -3.49 7.59
N ASP A 106 -6.59 -3.50 8.50
CA ASP A 106 -7.20 -4.74 8.98
C ASP A 106 -7.98 -5.46 7.88
N TRP A 107 -8.66 -4.72 7.00
CA TRP A 107 -9.31 -5.27 5.80
C TRP A 107 -8.29 -5.85 4.81
N LYS A 108 -7.23 -5.09 4.45
CA LYS A 108 -6.16 -5.50 3.53
C LYS A 108 -5.53 -6.82 3.99
N ARG A 109 -5.27 -6.96 5.30
CA ARG A 109 -4.76 -8.21 5.89
C ARG A 109 -5.73 -9.38 5.72
N ARG A 110 -7.01 -9.18 6.04
CA ARG A 110 -8.06 -10.23 5.88
C ARG A 110 -8.19 -10.64 4.42
N TYR A 111 -8.19 -9.67 3.52
CA TYR A 111 -8.30 -9.87 2.09
C TYR A 111 -7.10 -10.66 1.53
N VAL A 112 -5.86 -10.27 1.85
CA VAL A 112 -4.65 -11.00 1.41
C VAL A 112 -4.65 -12.44 1.93
N ASN A 113 -5.00 -12.66 3.20
CA ASN A 113 -5.12 -14.01 3.75
C ASN A 113 -6.18 -14.84 3.03
N TYR A 114 -7.32 -14.23 2.68
CA TYR A 114 -8.36 -14.87 1.90
C TYR A 114 -7.86 -15.27 0.51
N LEU A 115 -7.16 -14.37 -0.20
CA LEU A 115 -6.58 -14.69 -1.52
C LEU A 115 -5.58 -15.85 -1.46
N ILE A 116 -4.71 -15.86 -0.45
CA ILE A 116 -3.74 -16.94 -0.24
C ILE A 116 -4.47 -18.27 -0.05
N ALA A 117 -5.52 -18.30 0.78
CA ALA A 117 -6.27 -19.51 1.07
C ALA A 117 -7.09 -20.04 -0.11
N GLU A 118 -7.65 -19.15 -0.93
CA GLU A 118 -8.35 -19.52 -2.17
C GLU A 118 -7.39 -19.92 -3.30
N GLY A 119 -6.07 -19.75 -3.10
CA GLY A 119 -5.07 -20.03 -4.12
C GLY A 119 -5.08 -19.02 -5.27
N ALA A 120 -5.65 -17.82 -5.05
CA ALA A 120 -5.75 -16.77 -6.05
C ALA A 120 -4.37 -16.24 -6.50
N LEU A 121 -3.33 -16.42 -5.69
CA LEU A 121 -1.94 -16.13 -6.11
C LEU A 121 -1.43 -17.06 -7.25
N ARG A 122 -2.22 -18.07 -7.64
CA ARG A 122 -1.91 -18.98 -8.75
C ARG A 122 -2.73 -18.70 -10.02
N VAL A 123 -3.61 -17.69 -10.00
CA VAL A 123 -4.42 -17.31 -11.17
C VAL A 123 -3.80 -16.12 -11.92
N PRO A 124 -4.13 -15.93 -13.21
CA PRO A 124 -3.66 -14.77 -13.98
C PRO A 124 -4.08 -13.44 -13.33
N THR A 125 -3.27 -12.40 -13.51
CA THR A 125 -3.46 -11.06 -12.93
C THR A 125 -4.88 -10.52 -13.14
N GLU A 126 -5.47 -10.72 -14.32
CA GLU A 126 -6.84 -10.29 -14.62
C GLU A 126 -7.90 -10.91 -13.70
N GLN A 127 -7.74 -12.18 -13.33
CA GLN A 127 -8.66 -12.86 -12.41
C GLN A 127 -8.47 -12.35 -10.98
N THR A 128 -7.23 -12.14 -10.54
CA THR A 128 -6.93 -11.53 -9.22
C THR A 128 -7.51 -10.12 -9.13
N ASN A 129 -7.41 -9.33 -10.22
CA ASN A 129 -8.01 -8.01 -10.32
C ASN A 129 -9.54 -8.09 -10.20
N ALA A 130 -10.18 -8.96 -10.98
CA ALA A 130 -11.63 -9.13 -10.92
C ALA A 130 -12.11 -9.54 -9.52
N ILE A 131 -11.34 -10.40 -8.83
CA ILE A 131 -11.58 -10.75 -7.43
C ILE A 131 -11.49 -9.50 -6.56
N LEU A 132 -10.41 -8.71 -6.65
CA LEU A 132 -10.26 -7.47 -5.87
C LEU A 132 -11.46 -6.54 -6.04
N PHE A 133 -11.81 -6.21 -7.28
CA PHE A 133 -12.93 -5.31 -7.58
C PHE A 133 -14.27 -5.82 -7.05
N SER A 134 -14.46 -7.14 -6.88
CA SER A 134 -15.67 -7.71 -6.27
C SER A 134 -15.80 -7.41 -4.76
N PHE A 135 -14.69 -7.08 -4.10
CA PHE A 135 -14.64 -6.70 -2.68
C PHE A 135 -14.52 -5.19 -2.46
N LEU A 136 -14.61 -4.37 -3.50
CA LEU A 136 -14.67 -2.92 -3.36
C LEU A 136 -16.14 -2.46 -3.35
N SER A 137 -16.46 -1.46 -2.52
CA SER A 137 -17.75 -0.76 -2.63
C SER A 137 -17.78 0.07 -3.92
N GLN A 138 -18.98 0.52 -4.33
CA GLN A 138 -19.11 1.35 -5.53
C GLN A 138 -18.38 2.68 -5.35
N GLU A 139 -18.43 3.26 -4.16
CA GLU A 139 -17.78 4.51 -3.79
C GLU A 139 -16.26 4.39 -3.93
N ILE A 140 -15.67 3.24 -3.57
CA ILE A 140 -14.24 3.00 -3.78
C ILE A 140 -13.90 2.83 -5.25
N CYS A 141 -14.73 2.15 -6.04
CA CYS A 141 -14.55 2.08 -7.49
C CYS A 141 -14.58 3.49 -8.13
N ASP A 142 -15.44 4.37 -7.64
CA ASP A 142 -15.51 5.76 -8.07
C ASP A 142 -14.26 6.54 -7.64
N VAL A 143 -13.74 6.33 -6.42
CA VAL A 143 -12.46 6.91 -5.97
C VAL A 143 -11.31 6.46 -6.87
N LEU A 144 -11.21 5.17 -7.15
CA LEU A 144 -10.16 4.63 -8.03
C LEU A 144 -10.21 5.30 -9.41
N THR A 145 -11.40 5.39 -10.01
CA THR A 145 -11.56 5.88 -11.38
C THR A 145 -11.47 7.40 -11.47
N LEU A 146 -12.14 8.13 -10.58
CA LEU A 146 -12.35 9.58 -10.67
C LEU A 146 -11.31 10.39 -9.90
N VAL A 147 -10.79 9.86 -8.78
CA VAL A 147 -9.84 10.57 -7.91
C VAL A 147 -8.41 10.11 -8.20
N LEU A 148 -8.19 8.79 -8.28
CA LEU A 148 -6.86 8.20 -8.47
C LEU A 148 -6.52 7.96 -9.96
N ASN A 149 -7.50 8.09 -10.87
CA ASN A 149 -7.35 7.85 -12.32
C ASN A 149 -6.81 6.44 -12.65
N ILE A 150 -7.16 5.45 -11.85
CA ILE A 150 -6.76 4.06 -12.03
C ILE A 150 -7.83 3.34 -12.87
N PRO A 151 -7.50 2.91 -14.10
CA PRO A 151 -8.47 2.23 -14.95
C PRO A 151 -8.80 0.83 -14.43
N TYR A 152 -9.98 0.33 -14.80
CA TYR A 152 -10.36 -1.05 -14.55
C TYR A 152 -9.37 -2.03 -15.21
N GLY A 153 -8.97 -3.06 -14.48
CA GLY A 153 -7.98 -4.04 -14.95
C GLY A 153 -6.52 -3.67 -14.67
N SER A 154 -6.25 -2.54 -13.99
CA SER A 154 -4.92 -2.21 -13.47
C SER A 154 -4.39 -3.30 -12.53
N ASP A 155 -3.07 -3.43 -12.47
CA ASP A 155 -2.40 -4.45 -11.65
C ASP A 155 -2.83 -4.40 -10.18
N TYR A 156 -3.09 -5.59 -9.63
CA TYR A 156 -3.61 -5.80 -8.29
C TYR A 156 -2.74 -5.14 -7.21
N ASP A 157 -1.43 -5.31 -7.27
CA ASP A 157 -0.51 -4.80 -6.25
C ASP A 157 -0.50 -3.26 -6.31
N GLY A 158 -0.46 -2.70 -7.53
CA GLY A 158 -0.57 -1.26 -7.75
C GLY A 158 -1.85 -0.65 -7.19
N VAL A 159 -3.00 -1.30 -7.38
CA VAL A 159 -4.30 -0.82 -6.85
C VAL A 159 -4.29 -0.80 -5.32
N LEU A 160 -3.74 -1.83 -4.67
CA LEU A 160 -3.69 -1.90 -3.20
C LEU A 160 -2.72 -0.90 -2.57
N ASP A 161 -1.66 -0.52 -3.29
CA ASP A 161 -0.71 0.49 -2.82
C ASP A 161 -1.29 1.90 -2.95
N GLU A 162 -2.00 2.18 -4.05
CA GLU A 162 -2.71 3.45 -4.22
C GLU A 162 -3.86 3.61 -3.22
N LEU A 163 -4.58 2.53 -2.89
CA LEU A 163 -5.56 2.55 -1.81
C LEU A 163 -4.90 2.79 -0.44
N ASP A 164 -3.73 2.21 -0.18
CA ASP A 164 -2.98 2.49 1.06
C ASP A 164 -2.66 3.97 1.18
N GLU A 165 -2.11 4.56 0.11
CA GLU A 165 -1.79 5.98 0.09
C GLU A 165 -3.03 6.87 0.20
N TYR A 166 -4.14 6.49 -0.45
CA TYR A 166 -5.42 7.18 -0.35
C TYR A 166 -5.94 7.22 1.08
N TYR A 167 -6.08 6.08 1.76
CA TYR A 167 -6.56 6.06 3.15
C TYR A 167 -5.57 6.74 4.10
N ARG A 168 -4.26 6.64 3.82
CA ARG A 168 -3.21 7.35 4.57
C ARG A 168 -3.31 8.87 4.43
N LYS A 169 -3.68 9.39 3.26
CA LYS A 169 -3.89 10.83 3.01
C LYS A 169 -5.24 11.33 3.51
N LYS A 170 -6.29 10.51 3.37
CA LYS A 170 -7.65 10.80 3.83
C LYS A 170 -7.66 11.12 5.32
N GLU A 171 -6.93 10.32 6.11
CA GLU A 171 -6.75 10.58 7.52
C GLU A 171 -5.50 11.45 7.75
N ASN A 172 -5.67 12.62 8.36
CA ASN A 172 -4.54 13.53 8.59
C ASN A 172 -3.51 12.86 9.51
N GLY A 173 -2.26 12.70 9.05
CA GLY A 173 -1.19 12.10 9.85
C GLY A 173 -0.96 12.78 11.22
N ARG A 174 -1.31 14.07 11.35
CA ARG A 174 -1.33 14.76 12.66
C ARG A 174 -2.39 14.21 13.61
N ILE A 175 -3.55 13.82 13.11
CA ILE A 175 -4.62 13.18 13.89
C ILE A 175 -4.13 11.81 14.38
N ARG A 176 -3.54 10.98 13.50
CA ARG A 176 -2.99 9.67 13.90
C ARG A 176 -1.90 9.80 14.97
N ARG A 177 -0.95 10.72 14.80
CA ARG A 177 0.06 11.02 15.83
C ARG A 177 -0.57 11.51 17.13
N SER A 178 -1.57 12.38 17.05
CA SER A 178 -2.31 12.88 18.22
C SER A 178 -3.01 11.75 18.98
N GLN A 179 -3.69 10.83 18.27
CA GLN A 179 -4.32 9.65 18.87
C GLN A 179 -3.30 8.76 19.57
N PHE A 180 -2.15 8.50 18.93
CA PHE A 180 -1.04 7.77 19.54
C PHE A 180 -0.57 8.46 20.83
N THR A 181 -0.20 9.75 20.78
CA THR A 181 0.35 10.46 21.95
C THR A 181 -0.67 10.58 23.09
N LYS A 182 -1.95 10.80 22.77
CA LYS A 182 -3.01 10.99 23.77
C LYS A 182 -3.48 9.71 24.43
N ARG A 183 -3.27 8.54 23.82
CA ARG A 183 -3.71 7.27 24.40
C ARG A 183 -2.99 7.02 25.74
N LYS A 184 -3.74 7.01 26.84
CA LYS A 184 -3.30 6.64 28.19
C LYS A 184 -3.94 5.33 28.60
N GLN A 185 -3.30 4.54 29.45
CA GLN A 185 -3.90 3.31 29.98
C GLN A 185 -5.16 3.65 30.78
N GLU A 186 -6.28 3.02 30.43
CA GLU A 186 -7.56 3.27 31.08
C GLU A 186 -7.68 2.55 32.43
N GLU A 187 -8.64 2.96 33.25
CA GLU A 187 -8.90 2.28 34.53
C GLU A 187 -9.34 0.83 34.31
N GLY A 188 -8.69 -0.11 35.00
CA GLY A 188 -8.96 -1.53 34.85
C GLY A 188 -8.47 -2.14 33.52
N GLU A 189 -7.83 -1.35 32.64
CA GLU A 189 -7.23 -1.89 31.42
C GLU A 189 -5.93 -2.64 31.73
N SER A 190 -5.85 -3.91 31.36
CA SER A 190 -4.60 -4.67 31.46
C SER A 190 -3.49 -4.05 30.59
N PHE A 191 -2.25 -4.08 31.10
CA PHE A 191 -1.08 -3.61 30.35
C PHE A 191 -0.97 -4.26 28.96
N LYS A 192 -1.28 -5.55 28.83
CA LYS A 192 -1.25 -6.27 27.54
C LYS A 192 -2.24 -5.69 26.52
N SER A 193 -3.45 -5.31 26.96
CA SER A 193 -4.44 -4.68 26.08
C SER A 193 -3.98 -3.28 25.66
N PHE A 194 -3.54 -2.48 26.63
CA PHE A 194 -3.01 -1.15 26.39
C PHE A 194 -1.83 -1.18 25.41
N TYR A 195 -0.82 -2.02 25.66
CA TYR A 195 0.36 -2.16 24.82
C TYR A 195 0.01 -2.52 23.36
N ARG A 196 -0.90 -3.48 23.17
CA ARG A 196 -1.37 -3.88 21.84
C ARG A 196 -2.00 -2.70 21.10
N GLU A 197 -2.90 -1.97 21.74
CA GLU A 197 -3.62 -0.87 21.10
C GLU A 197 -2.69 0.33 20.83
N LYS A 198 -1.82 0.65 21.80
CA LYS A 198 -0.80 1.69 21.68
C LYS A 198 0.15 1.42 20.52
N THR A 199 0.58 0.16 20.35
CA THR A 199 1.46 -0.26 19.26
C THR A 199 0.76 -0.14 17.90
N LYS A 200 -0.52 -0.51 17.79
CA LYS A 200 -1.30 -0.32 16.55
C LYS A 200 -1.37 1.16 16.16
N LEU A 201 -1.69 2.04 17.11
CA LEU A 201 -1.73 3.48 16.87
C LEU A 201 -0.36 4.03 16.44
N TYR A 202 0.72 3.51 17.03
CA TYR A 202 2.07 3.93 16.65
C TYR A 202 2.41 3.54 15.22
N GLN A 203 2.10 2.31 14.81
CA GLN A 203 2.36 1.81 13.44
C GLN A 203 1.68 2.65 12.37
N ILE A 204 0.44 3.08 12.61
CA ILE A 204 -0.30 3.92 11.66
C ILE A 204 0.07 5.41 11.73
N SER A 205 0.84 5.84 12.74
CA SER A 205 1.17 7.26 12.97
C SER A 205 2.33 7.81 12.13
N ASP A 206 2.80 7.02 11.15
CA ASP A 206 3.99 7.28 10.35
C ASP A 206 5.25 7.44 11.23
N PRO A 207 5.63 6.40 11.98
CA PRO A 207 6.73 6.48 12.93
C PRO A 207 8.08 6.59 12.19
N CYS A 208 9.00 7.34 12.78
CA CYS A 208 10.36 7.41 12.27
C CYS A 208 11.04 6.05 12.40
N SER A 209 11.59 5.53 11.30
CA SER A 209 12.27 4.23 11.25
C SER A 209 13.51 4.17 12.14
N HIS A 210 14.19 5.30 12.35
CA HIS A 210 15.43 5.34 13.12
C HIS A 210 15.22 5.35 14.64
N CYS A 211 14.06 5.83 15.11
CA CYS A 211 13.75 5.91 16.55
C CYS A 211 12.47 5.16 16.94
N TYR A 212 12.07 4.18 16.11
CA TYR A 212 10.83 3.43 16.25
C TYR A 212 10.64 2.87 17.67
N GLU A 213 11.58 2.03 18.12
CA GLU A 213 11.46 1.36 19.42
C GLU A 213 11.53 2.36 20.58
N ARG A 214 12.47 3.31 20.51
CA ARG A 214 12.67 4.31 21.56
C ARG A 214 11.43 5.17 21.76
N CYS A 215 10.89 5.76 20.70
CA CYS A 215 9.70 6.59 20.79
C CYS A 215 8.46 5.82 21.25
N LEU A 216 8.33 4.54 20.86
CA LEU A 216 7.25 3.70 21.34
C LEU A 216 7.39 3.44 22.84
N ILE A 217 8.56 3.03 23.30
CA ILE A 217 8.83 2.71 24.71
C ILE A 217 8.65 3.94 25.60
N ASP A 218 9.27 5.07 25.23
CA ASP A 218 9.19 6.32 25.99
C ASP A 218 7.72 6.73 26.19
N ASN A 219 6.94 6.69 25.11
CA ASN A 219 5.54 7.08 25.19
C ASN A 219 4.64 6.02 25.86
N ILE A 220 5.04 4.75 25.88
CA ILE A 220 4.37 3.73 26.71
C ILE A 220 4.59 4.09 28.17
N ILE A 221 5.83 4.33 28.60
CA ILE A 221 6.18 4.66 29.99
C ILE A 221 5.42 5.90 30.46
N GLU A 222 5.40 6.97 29.65
CA GLU A 222 4.65 8.20 29.93
C GLU A 222 3.13 8.01 30.01
N SER A 223 2.61 6.93 29.44
CA SER A 223 1.17 6.67 29.29
C SER A 223 0.64 5.56 30.20
N LEU A 224 1.51 4.92 30.98
CA LEU A 224 1.09 3.99 32.02
C LEU A 224 0.38 4.74 33.14
N ARG A 225 -0.61 4.07 33.74
CA ARG A 225 -1.23 4.56 34.97
C ARG A 225 -0.36 4.09 36.14
N ASP A 226 -0.03 5.01 37.05
CA ASP A 226 0.66 4.63 38.29
C ASP A 226 -0.30 3.83 39.18
N GLU A 227 0.03 2.57 39.47
CA GLU A 227 -0.75 1.72 40.40
C GLU A 227 -0.59 2.14 41.88
N ARG A 228 0.11 3.25 42.18
CA ARG A 228 0.54 3.60 43.55
C ARG A 228 -0.49 4.28 44.43
N GLU A 229 -1.71 4.57 43.97
CA GLU A 229 -2.67 5.39 44.76
C GLU A 229 -3.93 4.64 45.26
N VAL A 230 -3.84 3.35 45.60
CA VAL A 230 -4.93 2.67 46.35
C VAL A 230 -4.39 1.81 47.50
N GLN A 231 -3.54 2.37 48.37
CA GLN A 231 -3.29 1.82 49.70
C GLN A 231 -3.03 2.98 50.69
N GLY A 232 -4.09 3.67 51.11
CA GLY A 232 -3.95 4.80 52.04
C GLY A 232 -5.25 5.52 52.37
N SER A 233 -6.36 4.79 52.54
CA SER A 233 -7.59 5.31 53.15
C SER A 233 -8.44 4.14 53.65
N SER A 234 -8.09 3.57 54.79
CA SER A 234 -8.99 2.84 55.71
C SER A 234 -8.33 2.71 57.06
#